data_AF-A0A1F9VEI0-F1
#
_entry.id   AF-A0A1F9VEI0-F1
#
_cell.length_a   1.000
_cell.length_b   1.000
_cell.length_c   1.000
_cell.angle_alpha   90.00
_cell.angle_beta   90.00
_cell.angle_gamma   90.00
#
_symmetry.space_group_name_H-M   'P 1'
#
loop_
_entity.id
_entity.type
_entity.pdbx_description
1 polymer ?
#
loop_
_entity_poly.entity_id
_entity_poly.type
_entity_poly.pdbx_seq_one_letter_code
_entity_poly.pdbx_strand_id
1 'polypeptide(L)'
;MALLEFIRGVACLSGTKEACREGECGACTVLVGSRQADGSVAYKACASCLLPIGDVDGCHVVTVEGLVGEPLTLVQKLIVEHSASQCGFCTPGIVLSLTGFCLGSPSLSYEEAINALDGNICRCTGYVSIRNAARSLCEALAKTVIAPEKRLGSLIAAGVVPEYFRAIPARLTRIEAAPAKAGKDAVLVAGGTDLFVQKPEKLMESALCFLSKRRDLDYVRVEDGRLRVGGAVTIEDFRNAAPVREHFPGLREDLLLHSSAILRNKATLAGNIVNASPIGDATIILLALDAALVITAADGAKREVPLAEFYLGYKKTDLACGEL
;
A
#
# COMPACT_ATOMS: atom_id res chain seq x y z
N MET A 1 5.11 12.26 12.97
CA MET A 1 3.99 12.91 12.23
C MET A 1 3.47 11.98 11.18
N ALA A 2 2.17 12.04 10.90
CA ALA A 2 1.61 11.42 9.72
C ALA A 2 2.10 12.16 8.47
N LEU A 3 2.23 11.44 7.35
CA LEU A 3 2.73 12.00 6.10
C LEU A 3 1.80 13.10 5.57
N LEU A 4 0.48 12.96 5.76
CA LEU A 4 -0.49 13.99 5.39
C LEU A 4 -0.23 15.34 6.08
N GLU A 5 0.11 15.30 7.37
CA GLU A 5 0.42 16.51 8.16
C GLU A 5 1.66 17.19 7.63
N PHE A 6 2.70 16.42 7.31
CA PHE A 6 3.91 16.94 6.69
C PHE A 6 3.63 17.58 5.32
N ILE A 7 2.92 16.87 4.44
CA ILE A 7 2.58 17.31 3.08
C ILE A 7 1.87 18.67 3.13
N ARG A 8 0.85 18.79 3.98
CA ARG A 8 0.00 19.98 4.02
C ARG A 8 0.58 21.11 4.87
N GLY A 9 1.15 20.78 6.03
CA GLY A 9 1.57 21.75 7.04
C GLY A 9 3.02 22.21 6.90
N VAL A 10 3.93 21.34 6.41
CA VAL A 10 5.36 21.65 6.28
C VAL A 10 5.73 21.91 4.82
N ALA A 11 5.37 21.00 3.92
CA ALA A 11 5.66 21.14 2.50
C ALA A 11 4.68 22.07 1.76
N CYS A 12 3.59 22.47 2.42
CA CYS A 12 2.55 23.36 1.88
C CYS A 12 1.93 22.88 0.54
N LEU A 13 1.91 21.58 0.30
CA LEU A 13 1.31 20.93 -0.87
C LEU A 13 -0.16 20.59 -0.55
N SER A 14 -1.05 21.52 -0.87
CA SER A 14 -2.45 21.48 -0.42
C SER A 14 -3.39 20.59 -1.26
N GLY A 15 -2.89 20.01 -2.35
CA GLY A 15 -3.61 19.14 -3.28
C GLY A 15 -4.09 17.85 -2.62
N THR A 16 -3.24 17.20 -1.82
CA THR A 16 -3.66 16.07 -0.97
C THR A 16 -4.63 16.55 0.12
N LYS A 17 -5.78 15.89 0.25
CA LYS A 17 -6.86 16.35 1.14
C LYS A 17 -6.94 15.54 2.42
N GLU A 18 -7.42 16.21 3.46
CA GLU A 18 -7.74 15.63 4.74
C GLU A 18 -9.26 15.57 4.90
N ALA A 19 -9.81 14.41 5.28
CA ALA A 19 -11.25 14.21 5.46
C ALA A 19 -11.55 13.27 6.63
N CYS A 20 -11.45 11.94 6.43
CA CYS A 20 -11.82 10.95 7.46
C CYS A 20 -10.73 10.69 8.50
N ARG A 21 -9.44 10.82 8.15
CA ARG A 21 -8.27 10.45 8.98
C ARG A 21 -8.20 8.98 9.44
N GLU A 22 -8.98 8.09 8.83
CA GLU A 22 -9.00 6.65 9.15
C GLU A 22 -8.74 5.75 7.93
N GLY A 23 -8.28 6.34 6.82
CA GLY A 23 -7.86 5.60 5.63
C GLY A 23 -8.99 5.16 4.69
N GLU A 24 -10.24 5.49 4.98
CA GLU A 24 -11.41 4.98 4.24
C GLU A 24 -11.74 5.76 2.96
N CYS A 25 -11.64 7.10 2.99
CA CYS A 25 -12.18 7.92 1.89
C CYS A 25 -11.27 8.07 0.67
N GLY A 26 -9.97 7.79 0.79
CA GLY A 26 -8.97 7.96 -0.27
C GLY A 26 -8.69 9.40 -0.73
N ALA A 27 -9.26 10.43 -0.10
CA ALA A 27 -8.98 11.82 -0.46
C ALA A 27 -7.51 12.22 -0.16
N CYS A 28 -6.85 11.46 0.72
CA CYS A 28 -5.46 11.63 1.11
C CYS A 28 -4.49 10.68 0.38
N THR A 29 -4.94 9.99 -0.68
CA THR A 29 -4.06 9.06 -1.42
C THR A 29 -2.79 9.78 -1.88
N VAL A 30 -1.66 9.10 -1.76
CA VAL A 30 -0.36 9.46 -2.34
C VAL A 30 0.26 8.23 -2.98
N LEU A 31 1.21 8.40 -3.89
CA LEU A 31 2.04 7.28 -4.36
C LEU A 31 3.33 7.22 -3.55
N VAL A 32 3.73 6.01 -3.20
CA VAL A 32 5.01 5.70 -2.55
C VAL A 32 5.81 4.79 -3.46
N GLY A 33 6.88 5.33 -4.04
CA GLY A 33 7.86 4.62 -4.85
C GLY A 33 9.02 4.12 -4.02
N SER A 34 9.22 2.81 -3.96
CA SER A 34 10.35 2.18 -3.24
C SER A 34 11.29 1.45 -4.19
N ARG A 35 12.59 1.56 -3.93
CA ARG A 35 13.62 0.91 -4.74
C ARG A 35 13.56 -0.61 -4.55
N GLN A 36 13.63 -1.33 -5.66
CA GLN A 36 13.65 -2.79 -5.72
C GLN A 36 15.08 -3.32 -5.85
N ALA A 37 15.26 -4.63 -5.66
CA ALA A 37 16.57 -5.28 -5.74
C ALA A 37 17.22 -5.14 -7.12
N ASP A 38 16.42 -5.18 -8.18
CA ASP A 38 16.84 -4.99 -9.59
C ASP A 38 17.14 -3.52 -9.94
N GLY A 39 17.00 -2.60 -8.98
CA GLY A 39 17.21 -1.16 -9.16
C GLY A 39 16.00 -0.41 -9.75
N SER A 40 14.91 -1.10 -10.09
CA SER A 40 13.64 -0.46 -10.46
C SER A 40 12.96 0.20 -9.26
N VAL A 41 11.86 0.90 -9.51
CA VAL A 41 11.05 1.54 -8.46
C VAL A 41 9.63 1.02 -8.57
N ALA A 42 9.14 0.36 -7.53
CA ALA A 42 7.75 -0.08 -7.46
C ALA A 42 6.93 0.98 -6.73
N TYR A 43 5.76 1.31 -7.29
CA TYR A 43 4.85 2.31 -6.72
C TYR A 43 3.60 1.66 -6.17
N LYS A 44 3.21 2.09 -4.97
CA LYS A 44 1.93 1.75 -4.36
C LYS A 44 1.16 3.01 -3.99
N ALA A 45 -0.16 2.97 -4.16
CA ALA A 45 -1.05 4.01 -3.68
C ALA A 45 -1.35 3.76 -2.19
N CYS A 46 -1.20 4.78 -1.35
CA CYS A 46 -1.29 4.66 0.11
C CYS A 46 -2.11 5.80 0.71
N ALA A 47 -2.84 5.52 1.79
CA ALA A 47 -3.51 6.54 2.59
C ALA A 47 -2.50 7.34 3.43
N SER A 48 -2.18 8.58 3.04
CA SER A 48 -1.17 9.39 3.75
C SER A 48 -1.56 9.79 5.18
N CYS A 49 -2.85 9.75 5.53
CA CYS A 49 -3.31 10.05 6.89
C CYS A 49 -2.89 9.00 7.93
N LEU A 50 -2.60 7.76 7.51
CA LEU A 50 -2.16 6.67 8.37
C LEU A 50 -0.69 6.28 8.14
N LEU A 51 -0.02 6.95 7.21
CA LEU A 51 1.34 6.64 6.81
C LEU A 51 2.33 7.49 7.60
N PRO A 52 3.18 6.92 8.46
CA PRO A 52 4.15 7.70 9.23
C PRO A 52 5.29 8.18 8.33
N ILE A 53 5.79 9.41 8.54
CA ILE A 53 6.87 9.94 7.70
C ILE A 53 8.16 9.10 7.75
N GLY A 54 8.47 8.47 8.89
CA GLY A 54 9.66 7.61 9.01
C GLY A 54 9.58 6.33 8.18
N ASP A 55 8.38 5.92 7.79
CA ASP A 55 8.12 4.74 6.96
C ASP A 55 8.36 5.00 5.46
N VAL A 56 8.45 6.28 5.06
CA VAL A 56 8.76 6.69 3.68
C VAL A 56 10.17 7.26 3.52
N ASP A 57 11.01 7.13 4.54
CA ASP A 57 12.44 7.46 4.41
C ASP A 57 13.11 6.57 3.35
N GLY A 58 13.84 7.19 2.42
CA GLY A 58 14.41 6.55 1.24
C GLY A 58 13.41 6.28 0.10
N CYS A 59 12.16 6.76 0.18
CA CYS A 59 11.14 6.56 -0.86
C CYS A 59 10.90 7.83 -1.70
N HIS A 60 10.32 7.64 -2.88
CA HIS A 60 9.77 8.72 -3.69
C HIS A 60 8.27 8.88 -3.39
N VAL A 61 7.91 9.94 -2.66
CA VAL A 61 6.51 10.28 -2.40
C VAL A 61 5.98 11.21 -3.50
N VAL A 62 4.85 10.85 -4.10
CA VAL A 62 4.19 11.64 -5.15
C VAL A 62 2.79 12.06 -4.69
N THR A 63 2.58 13.37 -4.63
CA THR A 63 1.26 13.99 -4.46
C THR A 63 0.70 14.39 -5.84
N VAL A 64 -0.52 14.93 -5.89
CA VAL A 64 -1.12 15.36 -7.17
C VAL A 64 -0.29 16.46 -7.84
N GLU A 65 0.38 17.31 -7.06
CA GLU A 65 1.31 18.35 -7.52
C GLU A 65 2.54 17.76 -8.22
N GLY A 66 2.98 16.57 -7.82
CA GLY A 66 4.05 15.83 -8.49
C GLY A 66 3.65 15.32 -9.89
N LEU A 67 2.35 15.31 -10.22
CA LEU A 67 1.88 15.00 -11.56
C LEU A 67 1.61 16.24 -12.41
N VAL A 68 1.74 17.45 -11.84
CA VAL A 68 1.43 18.69 -12.55
C VAL A 68 2.47 18.93 -13.64
N GLY A 69 1.98 19.17 -14.85
CA GLY A 69 2.73 19.59 -16.01
C GLY A 69 1.79 20.22 -17.03
N GLU A 70 2.36 20.96 -17.97
CA GLU A 70 1.67 21.32 -19.21
C GLU A 70 2.28 20.50 -20.35
N PRO A 71 1.48 19.68 -21.07
CA PRO A 71 0.05 19.43 -20.87
C PRO A 71 -0.28 18.59 -19.62
N LEU A 72 -1.57 18.55 -19.23
CA LEU A 72 -2.08 17.65 -18.20
C LEU A 72 -1.69 16.19 -18.50
N THR A 73 -1.47 15.40 -17.44
CA THR A 73 -1.30 13.95 -17.61
C THR A 73 -2.55 13.30 -18.20
N LEU A 74 -2.39 12.15 -18.85
CA LEU A 74 -3.49 11.39 -19.46
C LEU A 74 -4.62 11.13 -18.47
N VAL A 75 -4.29 10.75 -17.22
CA VAL A 75 -5.29 10.50 -16.17
C VAL A 75 -6.08 11.77 -15.85
N GLN A 76 -5.40 12.90 -15.62
CA GLN A 76 -6.05 14.19 -15.34
C GLN A 76 -6.93 14.66 -16.51
N LYS A 77 -6.42 14.52 -17.74
CA LYS A 77 -7.16 14.86 -18.97
C LYS A 77 -8.46 14.06 -19.07
N LEU A 78 -8.41 12.74 -18.89
CA LEU A 78 -9.60 11.88 -18.97
C LEU A 78 -10.61 12.17 -17.85
N ILE A 79 -10.15 12.55 -16.66
CA ILE A 79 -11.04 12.99 -15.58
C ILE A 79 -11.83 14.25 -15.99
N VAL A 80 -11.18 15.20 -16.68
CA VAL A 80 -11.83 16.40 -17.20
C VAL A 80 -12.80 16.05 -18.34
N GLU A 81 -12.35 15.30 -19.34
CA GLU A 81 -13.13 14.98 -20.54
C GLU A 81 -14.41 14.17 -20.25
N HIS A 82 -14.39 13.32 -19.21
CA HIS A 82 -15.54 12.54 -18.81
C HIS A 82 -16.40 13.19 -17.73
N SER A 83 -16.16 14.46 -17.37
CA SER A 83 -16.87 15.14 -16.27
C SER A 83 -16.82 14.34 -14.96
N ALA A 84 -15.66 13.74 -14.67
CA ALA A 84 -15.42 12.90 -13.50
C ALA A 84 -15.04 13.70 -12.24
N SER A 85 -15.21 15.01 -12.27
CA SER A 85 -14.98 15.93 -11.16
C SER A 85 -16.11 16.96 -11.08
N GLN A 86 -16.71 17.12 -9.88
CA GLN A 86 -17.68 18.18 -9.58
C GLN A 86 -17.13 19.12 -8.51
N CYS A 87 -17.30 18.79 -7.22
CA CYS A 87 -16.72 19.60 -6.12
C CYS A 87 -15.17 19.57 -6.10
N GLY A 88 -14.55 18.58 -6.76
CA GLY A 88 -13.11 18.46 -6.88
C GLY A 88 -12.38 17.88 -5.67
N PHE A 89 -13.04 17.69 -4.53
CA PHE A 89 -12.35 17.34 -3.28
C PHE A 89 -11.71 15.94 -3.29
N CYS A 90 -12.41 14.93 -3.84
CA CYS A 90 -11.89 13.57 -3.96
C CYS A 90 -10.99 13.37 -5.18
N THR A 91 -10.99 14.32 -6.12
CA THR A 91 -10.34 14.18 -7.44
C THR A 91 -8.83 13.92 -7.34
N PRO A 92 -8.05 14.61 -6.48
CA PRO A 92 -6.62 14.30 -6.31
C PRO A 92 -6.36 12.84 -5.94
N GLY A 93 -7.15 12.29 -5.02
CA GLY A 93 -7.02 10.91 -4.58
C GLY A 93 -7.33 9.91 -5.69
N ILE A 94 -8.39 10.16 -6.47
CA ILE A 94 -8.78 9.34 -7.63
C ILE A 94 -7.68 9.36 -8.70
N VAL A 95 -7.13 10.55 -9.01
CA VAL A 95 -6.04 10.69 -9.99
C VAL A 95 -4.83 9.87 -9.56
N LEU A 96 -4.44 9.93 -8.28
CA LEU A 96 -3.30 9.15 -7.80
C LEU A 96 -3.59 7.65 -7.74
N SER A 97 -4.79 7.21 -7.37
CA SER A 97 -5.14 5.79 -7.41
C SER A 97 -5.06 5.22 -8.83
N LEU A 98 -5.61 5.92 -9.84
CA LEU A 98 -5.51 5.50 -11.25
C LEU A 98 -4.07 5.54 -11.77
N THR A 99 -3.29 6.55 -11.37
CA THR A 99 -1.86 6.62 -11.74
C THR A 99 -1.07 5.47 -11.11
N GLY A 100 -1.35 5.15 -9.85
CA GLY A 100 -0.77 4.01 -9.13
C GLY A 100 -1.13 2.67 -9.77
N PHE A 101 -2.39 2.51 -10.19
CA PHE A 101 -2.85 1.38 -11.01
C PHE A 101 -1.98 1.22 -12.27
N CYS A 102 -1.78 2.29 -13.04
CA CYS A 102 -0.96 2.21 -14.25
C CYS A 102 0.49 1.79 -13.96
N LEU A 103 1.07 2.28 -12.86
CA LEU A 103 2.46 2.00 -12.49
C LEU A 103 2.65 0.57 -11.95
N GLY A 104 1.75 0.10 -11.09
CA GLY A 104 1.98 -1.09 -10.27
C GLY A 104 1.10 -2.30 -10.58
N SER A 105 -0.02 -2.15 -11.30
CA SER A 105 -1.00 -3.23 -11.47
C SER A 105 -0.44 -4.41 -12.29
N PRO A 106 -0.76 -5.67 -11.94
CA PRO A 106 -0.37 -6.84 -12.75
C PRO A 106 -0.87 -6.75 -14.20
N SER A 107 -2.08 -6.23 -14.39
CA SER A 107 -2.69 -5.99 -15.71
C SER A 107 -3.31 -4.59 -15.78
N LEU A 108 -3.34 -4.02 -16.99
CA LEU A 108 -3.97 -2.73 -17.24
C LEU A 108 -5.41 -2.91 -17.74
N SER A 109 -6.17 -3.78 -17.08
CA SER A 109 -7.57 -4.04 -17.40
C SER A 109 -8.50 -3.07 -16.66
N TYR A 110 -9.73 -2.96 -17.16
CA TYR A 110 -10.74 -2.12 -16.53
C TYR A 110 -11.09 -2.61 -15.12
N GLU A 111 -11.16 -3.92 -14.92
CA GLU A 111 -11.44 -4.53 -13.61
C GLU A 111 -10.39 -4.13 -12.59
N GLU A 112 -9.10 -4.20 -12.92
CA GLU A 112 -8.03 -3.76 -12.03
C GLU A 112 -8.05 -2.24 -11.79
N ALA A 113 -8.46 -1.44 -12.79
CA ALA A 113 -8.64 0.00 -12.59
C ALA A 113 -9.77 0.31 -11.59
N ILE A 114 -10.86 -0.48 -11.61
CA ILE A 114 -11.94 -0.36 -10.63
C ILE A 114 -11.49 -0.84 -9.25
N ASN A 115 -10.75 -1.95 -9.18
CA ASN A 115 -10.19 -2.45 -7.92
C ASN A 115 -9.25 -1.43 -7.28
N ALA A 116 -8.49 -0.67 -8.07
CA ALA A 116 -7.64 0.40 -7.54
C ALA A 116 -8.42 1.61 -6.99
N LEU A 117 -9.70 1.77 -7.35
CA LEU A 117 -10.58 2.84 -6.90
C LEU A 117 -11.47 2.44 -5.70
N ASP A 118 -11.37 1.21 -5.21
CA ASP A 118 -12.20 0.64 -4.13
C ASP A 118 -12.10 1.45 -2.80
N GLY A 119 -11.06 2.26 -2.63
CA GLY A 119 -10.84 3.14 -1.49
C GLY A 119 -11.06 4.63 -1.76
N ASN A 120 -11.68 5.01 -2.88
CA ASN A 120 -11.90 6.42 -3.23
C ASN A 120 -13.39 6.77 -3.18
N ILE A 121 -13.80 7.51 -2.14
CA ILE A 121 -15.19 7.91 -1.96
C ILE A 121 -15.46 9.25 -2.66
N CYS A 122 -16.47 9.28 -3.53
CA CYS A 122 -17.00 10.48 -4.16
C CYS A 122 -18.49 10.64 -3.84
N ARG A 123 -18.86 11.79 -3.27
CA ARG A 123 -20.26 12.08 -2.92
C ARG A 123 -21.07 12.79 -4.02
N CYS A 124 -20.40 13.30 -5.05
CA CYS A 124 -21.02 14.19 -6.05
C CYS A 124 -21.32 13.51 -7.38
N THR A 125 -20.40 12.68 -7.90
CA THR A 125 -20.47 12.20 -9.30
C THR A 125 -21.33 10.97 -9.52
N GLY A 126 -21.68 10.24 -8.45
CA GLY A 126 -22.34 8.94 -8.57
C GLY A 126 -21.46 7.86 -9.25
N TYR A 127 -20.14 8.08 -9.34
CA TYR A 127 -19.12 7.19 -9.89
C TYR A 127 -19.19 6.85 -11.38
N VAL A 128 -20.32 7.02 -12.06
CA VAL A 128 -20.46 6.66 -13.48
C VAL A 128 -19.43 7.39 -14.36
N SER A 129 -19.24 8.70 -14.17
CA SER A 129 -18.23 9.46 -14.92
C SER A 129 -16.80 9.04 -14.60
N ILE A 130 -16.50 8.72 -13.33
CA ILE A 130 -15.18 8.20 -12.92
C ILE A 130 -14.89 6.86 -13.58
N ARG A 131 -15.88 5.95 -13.62
CA ARG A 131 -15.78 4.64 -14.29
C ARG A 131 -15.57 4.79 -15.79
N ASN A 132 -16.24 5.76 -16.42
CA ASN A 132 -16.05 6.06 -17.84
C ASN A 132 -14.61 6.55 -18.11
N ALA A 133 -14.07 7.44 -17.26
CA ALA A 133 -12.67 7.88 -17.35
C ALA A 133 -11.68 6.70 -17.19
N ALA A 134 -11.92 5.80 -16.22
CA ALA A 134 -11.10 4.62 -16.01
C ALA A 134 -11.13 3.65 -17.21
N ARG A 135 -12.31 3.46 -17.83
CA ARG A 135 -12.43 2.66 -19.05
C ARG A 135 -11.64 3.27 -20.20
N SER A 136 -11.82 4.56 -20.48
CA SER A 136 -11.08 5.25 -21.54
C SER A 136 -9.56 5.23 -21.31
N LEU A 137 -9.12 5.27 -20.04
CA LEU A 137 -7.71 5.12 -19.69
C LEU A 137 -7.19 3.74 -20.10
N CYS A 138 -7.92 2.67 -19.78
CA CYS A 138 -7.53 1.30 -20.16
C CYS A 138 -7.54 1.13 -21.69
N GLU A 139 -8.55 1.66 -22.39
CA GLU A 139 -8.63 1.62 -23.86
C GLU A 139 -7.48 2.39 -24.54
N ALA A 140 -7.08 3.54 -23.99
CA ALA A 140 -5.94 4.31 -24.48
C ALA A 140 -4.63 3.54 -24.30
N LEU A 141 -4.45 2.90 -23.15
CA LEU A 141 -3.23 2.13 -22.84
C LEU A 141 -3.17 0.78 -23.55
N ALA A 142 -4.30 0.15 -23.86
CA ALA A 142 -4.35 -1.10 -24.62
C ALA A 142 -3.78 -0.97 -26.04
N LYS A 143 -3.78 0.24 -26.60
CA LYS A 143 -3.15 0.56 -27.90
C LYS A 143 -1.63 0.62 -27.82
N THR A 144 -1.07 0.64 -26.61
CA THR A 144 0.37 0.74 -26.36
C THR A 144 0.89 -0.63 -25.91
N VAL A 145 1.97 -1.12 -26.51
CA VAL A 145 2.65 -2.34 -26.00
C VAL A 145 3.43 -1.96 -24.75
N ILE A 146 2.91 -2.36 -23.59
CA ILE A 146 3.50 -2.06 -22.27
C ILE A 146 4.06 -3.37 -21.69
N ALA A 147 5.29 -3.69 -22.06
CA ALA A 147 6.02 -4.78 -21.40
C ALA A 147 6.41 -4.35 -19.96
N PRO A 148 6.32 -5.24 -18.95
CA PRO A 148 6.61 -4.89 -17.55
C PRO A 148 7.95 -4.17 -17.36
N GLU A 149 9.02 -4.63 -18.01
CA GLU A 149 10.37 -4.10 -17.93
C GLU A 149 10.54 -2.73 -18.61
N LYS A 150 9.63 -2.36 -19.53
CA LYS A 150 9.60 -1.05 -20.20
C LYS A 150 8.45 -0.17 -19.71
N ARG A 151 7.69 -0.62 -18.70
CA ARG A 151 6.43 -0.01 -18.28
C ARG A 151 6.58 1.48 -18.00
N LEU A 152 7.58 1.87 -17.22
CA LEU A 152 7.80 3.28 -16.90
C LEU A 152 8.02 4.14 -18.15
N GLY A 153 8.85 3.65 -19.08
CA GLY A 153 9.12 4.36 -20.34
C GLY A 153 7.86 4.53 -21.19
N SER A 154 7.04 3.48 -21.31
CA SER A 154 5.78 3.53 -22.06
C SER A 154 4.75 4.45 -21.39
N LEU A 155 4.68 4.47 -20.06
CA LEU A 155 3.75 5.35 -19.32
C LEU A 155 4.16 6.83 -19.41
N ILE A 156 5.46 7.12 -19.43
CA ILE A 156 5.97 8.46 -19.72
C ILE A 156 5.59 8.88 -21.14
N ALA A 157 5.82 8.02 -22.13
CA ALA A 157 5.47 8.30 -23.54
C ALA A 157 3.96 8.49 -23.75
N ALA A 158 3.14 7.75 -23.00
CA ALA A 158 1.68 7.89 -23.01
C ALA A 158 1.17 9.09 -22.18
N GLY A 159 2.06 9.83 -21.51
CA GLY A 159 1.71 10.99 -20.68
C GLY A 159 1.00 10.64 -19.38
N VAL A 160 1.10 9.41 -18.88
CA VAL A 160 0.49 9.01 -17.59
C VAL A 160 1.28 9.58 -16.40
N VAL A 161 2.60 9.63 -16.51
CA VAL A 161 3.49 10.26 -15.53
C VAL A 161 4.49 11.19 -16.23
N PRO A 162 4.94 12.28 -15.57
CA PRO A 162 5.92 13.20 -16.15
C PRO A 162 7.30 12.57 -16.41
N GLU A 163 8.07 13.16 -17.34
CA GLU A 163 9.41 12.70 -17.75
C GLU A 163 10.39 12.57 -16.57
N TYR A 164 10.28 13.41 -15.53
CA TYR A 164 11.20 13.37 -14.40
C TYR A 164 11.19 12.02 -13.66
N PHE A 165 10.12 11.22 -13.80
CA PHE A 165 10.05 9.87 -13.22
C PHE A 165 11.21 8.99 -13.68
N ARG A 166 11.74 9.20 -14.91
CA ARG A 166 12.90 8.46 -15.44
C ARG A 166 14.14 8.61 -14.56
N ALA A 167 14.32 9.76 -13.93
CA ALA A 167 15.49 10.05 -13.10
C ALA A 167 15.34 9.52 -11.65
N ILE A 168 14.15 9.09 -11.23
CA ILE A 168 13.89 8.69 -9.84
C ILE A 168 14.74 7.51 -9.37
N PRO A 169 14.89 6.41 -10.13
CA PRO A 169 15.75 5.30 -9.70
C PRO A 169 17.17 5.75 -9.34
N ALA A 170 17.76 6.63 -10.15
CA ALA A 170 19.10 7.18 -9.94
C ALA A 170 19.18 8.24 -8.83
N ARG A 171 18.06 8.89 -8.49
CA ARG A 171 17.99 9.81 -7.34
C ARG A 171 17.89 9.04 -6.02
N LEU A 172 17.12 7.95 -5.99
CA LEU A 172 16.95 7.14 -4.79
C LEU A 172 18.25 6.43 -4.37
N THR A 173 19.15 6.11 -5.31
CA THR A 173 20.48 5.56 -4.94
C THR A 173 21.37 6.54 -4.19
N ARG A 174 21.06 7.85 -4.22
CA ARG A 174 21.80 8.90 -3.51
C ARG A 174 21.22 9.21 -2.13
N ILE A 175 20.10 8.58 -1.77
CA ILE A 175 19.46 8.76 -0.47
C ILE A 175 19.86 7.57 0.39
N GLU A 176 20.65 7.82 1.42
CA GLU A 176 20.94 6.82 2.45
C GLU A 176 19.73 6.72 3.39
N ALA A 177 18.94 5.66 3.24
CA ALA A 177 17.86 5.38 4.16
C ALA A 177 18.44 4.95 5.52
N ALA A 178 17.89 5.48 6.61
CA ALA A 178 18.31 5.06 7.94
C ALA A 178 17.93 3.58 8.15
N PRO A 179 18.85 2.74 8.69
CA PRO A 179 18.52 1.36 9.01
C PRO A 179 17.40 1.33 10.04
N ALA A 180 16.53 0.32 9.97
CA ALA A 180 15.55 0.06 11.02
C ALA A 180 16.29 -0.22 12.33
N LYS A 181 16.30 0.75 13.25
CA LYS A 181 16.86 0.58 14.60
C LYS A 181 15.72 0.34 15.56
N ALA A 182 15.57 -0.91 16.01
CA ALA A 182 14.71 -1.23 17.14
C ALA A 182 15.43 -0.82 18.42
N GLY A 183 15.00 0.28 19.04
CA GLY A 183 15.29 0.49 20.46
C GLY A 183 14.60 -0.61 21.29
N LYS A 184 15.13 -0.89 22.49
CA LYS A 184 14.58 -1.94 23.38
C LYS A 184 13.08 -1.73 23.69
N ASP A 185 12.62 -0.47 23.68
CA ASP A 185 11.24 -0.07 23.96
C ASP A 185 10.51 0.49 22.73
N ALA A 186 11.03 0.26 21.52
CA ALA A 186 10.42 0.78 20.30
C ALA A 186 9.13 0.01 19.96
N VAL A 187 8.08 0.73 19.58
CA VAL A 187 6.87 0.14 19.04
C VAL A 187 7.18 -0.38 17.63
N LEU A 188 6.99 -1.68 17.42
CA LEU A 188 7.14 -2.30 16.12
C LEU A 188 5.94 -1.92 15.23
N VAL A 189 6.23 -1.37 14.07
CA VAL A 189 5.22 -0.92 13.10
C VAL A 189 5.50 -1.59 11.77
N ALA A 190 4.63 -2.49 11.35
CA ALA A 190 4.63 -3.02 9.99
C ALA A 190 3.83 -2.06 9.09
N GLY A 191 2.56 -2.37 8.82
CA GLY A 191 1.67 -1.49 8.04
C GLY A 191 1.14 -0.26 8.76
N GLY A 192 1.01 -0.33 10.09
CA GLY A 192 0.53 0.78 10.93
C GLY A 192 -0.95 1.15 10.76
N THR A 193 -1.67 0.58 9.80
CA THR A 193 -3.02 1.03 9.41
C THR A 193 -4.04 1.05 10.54
N ASP A 194 -4.01 0.08 11.45
CA ASP A 194 -4.91 0.05 12.61
C ASP A 194 -4.33 0.80 13.84
N LEU A 195 -3.00 0.71 14.02
CA LEU A 195 -2.29 1.38 15.11
C LEU A 195 -2.44 2.90 15.05
N PHE A 196 -2.29 3.50 13.87
CA PHE A 196 -2.37 4.95 13.66
C PHE A 196 -3.81 5.49 13.71
N VAL A 197 -4.82 4.62 13.61
CA VAL A 197 -6.22 4.98 13.88
C VAL A 197 -6.48 4.98 15.39
N GLN A 198 -6.08 3.91 16.08
CA GLN A 198 -6.44 3.75 17.50
C GLN A 198 -5.61 4.59 18.46
N LYS A 199 -4.33 4.82 18.15
CA LYS A 199 -3.35 5.41 19.08
C LYS A 199 -2.45 6.47 18.43
N PRO A 200 -2.97 7.41 17.61
CA PRO A 200 -2.14 8.35 16.87
C PRO A 200 -1.23 9.18 17.78
N GLU A 201 -1.77 9.79 18.84
CA GLU A 201 -1.02 10.65 19.77
C GLU A 201 0.11 9.89 20.48
N LYS A 202 -0.18 8.70 21.00
CA LYS A 202 0.83 7.87 21.67
C LYS A 202 1.96 7.47 20.72
N LEU A 203 1.65 7.09 19.49
CA LEU A 203 2.65 6.67 18.51
C LEU A 203 3.56 7.82 18.07
N MET A 204 3.03 9.05 18.07
CA MET A 204 3.79 10.26 17.79
C MET A 204 4.87 10.56 18.82
N GLU A 205 4.66 10.15 20.07
CA GLU A 205 5.59 10.33 21.20
C GLU A 205 6.49 9.11 21.43
N SER A 206 6.22 8.00 20.75
CA SER A 206 6.96 6.74 20.93
C SER A 206 8.14 6.62 19.98
N ALA A 207 9.19 5.91 20.41
CA ALA A 207 10.19 5.39 19.49
C ALA A 207 9.54 4.33 18.59
N LEU A 208 9.65 4.46 17.27
CA LEU A 208 9.05 3.53 16.31
C LEU A 208 10.13 2.75 15.56
N CYS A 209 9.89 1.46 15.33
CA CYS A 209 10.70 0.63 14.47
C CYS A 209 9.85 0.12 13.30
N PHE A 210 10.16 0.59 12.08
CA PHE A 210 9.42 0.21 10.88
C PHE A 210 9.92 -1.12 10.31
N LEU A 211 9.06 -2.15 10.40
CA LEU A 211 9.34 -3.50 9.90
C LEU A 211 9.21 -3.60 8.37
N SER A 212 8.53 -2.65 7.73
CA SER A 212 8.44 -2.53 6.26
C SER A 212 9.82 -2.47 5.56
N LYS A 213 10.88 -2.10 6.28
CA LYS A 213 12.26 -2.03 5.77
C LYS A 213 13.04 -3.34 5.98
N ARG A 214 12.48 -4.33 6.68
CA ARG A 214 13.12 -5.64 6.95
C ARG A 214 12.87 -6.60 5.78
N ARG A 215 13.82 -6.63 4.83
CA ARG A 215 13.75 -7.51 3.64
C ARG A 215 13.71 -8.99 3.98
N ASP A 216 14.28 -9.37 5.12
CA ASP A 216 14.22 -10.74 5.64
C ASP A 216 12.80 -11.15 6.08
N LEU A 217 11.84 -10.21 6.17
CA LEU A 217 10.43 -10.46 6.47
C LEU A 217 9.52 -10.21 5.25
N ASP A 218 10.08 -9.91 4.09
CA ASP A 218 9.36 -9.54 2.86
C ASP A 218 9.51 -10.67 1.82
N TYR A 219 8.82 -11.79 2.04
CA TYR A 219 8.90 -12.95 1.16
C TYR A 219 7.60 -13.77 1.14
N VAL A 220 7.33 -14.39 0.00
CA VAL A 220 6.30 -15.44 -0.18
C VAL A 220 6.93 -16.57 -0.97
N ARG A 221 7.05 -17.76 -0.37
CA ARG A 221 7.70 -18.91 -1.00
C ARG A 221 7.11 -20.24 -0.56
N VAL A 222 7.26 -21.26 -1.38
CA VAL A 222 6.96 -22.65 -1.00
C VAL A 222 8.24 -23.29 -0.46
N GLU A 223 8.17 -23.88 0.73
CA GLU A 223 9.29 -24.55 1.39
C GLU A 223 8.72 -25.73 2.19
N ASP A 224 9.27 -26.93 1.99
CA ASP A 224 8.86 -28.17 2.69
C ASP A 224 7.34 -28.46 2.60
N GLY A 225 6.75 -28.21 1.42
CA GLY A 225 5.31 -28.42 1.19
C GLY A 225 4.41 -27.40 1.87
N ARG A 226 4.97 -26.34 2.48
CA ARG A 226 4.23 -25.25 3.12
C ARG A 226 4.45 -23.94 2.38
N LEU A 227 3.39 -23.13 2.30
CA LEU A 227 3.51 -21.75 1.87
C LEU A 227 3.99 -20.90 3.06
N ARG A 228 5.18 -20.32 2.94
CA ARG A 228 5.76 -19.44 3.97
C ARG A 228 5.67 -17.99 3.54
N VAL A 229 5.17 -17.16 4.46
CA VAL A 229 4.93 -15.73 4.28
C VAL A 229 5.66 -14.97 5.36
N GLY A 230 6.49 -14.01 4.98
CA GLY A 230 7.18 -13.14 5.93
C GLY A 230 6.25 -12.11 6.56
N GLY A 231 6.57 -11.66 7.78
CA GLY A 231 5.68 -10.78 8.56
C GLY A 231 5.48 -9.37 8.00
N ALA A 232 6.35 -8.91 7.09
CA ALA A 232 6.24 -7.60 6.45
C ALA A 232 5.45 -7.62 5.14
N VAL A 233 5.04 -8.80 4.65
CA VAL A 233 4.26 -8.93 3.41
C VAL A 233 2.90 -8.23 3.58
N THR A 234 2.60 -7.32 2.66
CA THR A 234 1.32 -6.61 2.66
C THR A 234 0.19 -7.52 2.18
N ILE A 235 -1.05 -7.21 2.56
CA ILE A 235 -2.22 -7.98 2.09
C ILE A 235 -2.27 -7.96 0.56
N GLU A 236 -2.00 -6.81 -0.06
CA GLU A 236 -1.96 -6.68 -1.53
C GLU A 236 -0.87 -7.55 -2.16
N ASP A 237 0.33 -7.62 -1.57
CA ASP A 237 1.42 -8.45 -2.09
C ASP A 237 1.10 -9.94 -1.93
N PHE A 238 0.57 -10.34 -0.77
CA PHE A 238 0.12 -11.70 -0.53
C PHE A 238 -0.96 -12.11 -1.54
N ARG A 239 -1.96 -11.26 -1.75
CA ARG A 239 -3.06 -11.50 -2.72
C ARG A 239 -2.55 -11.73 -4.15
N ASN A 240 -1.51 -11.00 -4.56
CA ASN A 240 -0.98 -11.05 -5.92
C ASN A 240 0.20 -12.02 -6.10
N ALA A 241 0.74 -12.59 -5.02
CA ALA A 241 1.87 -13.50 -5.09
C ALA A 241 1.55 -14.77 -5.90
N ALA A 242 2.44 -15.14 -6.82
CA ALA A 242 2.24 -16.31 -7.67
C ALA A 242 2.00 -17.61 -6.87
N PRO A 243 2.80 -17.93 -5.82
CA PRO A 243 2.54 -19.12 -5.00
C PRO A 243 1.17 -19.13 -4.33
N VAL A 244 0.64 -17.97 -3.93
CA VAL A 244 -0.69 -17.86 -3.32
C VAL A 244 -1.76 -18.15 -4.36
N ARG A 245 -1.64 -17.55 -5.55
CA ARG A 245 -2.61 -17.74 -6.64
C ARG A 245 -2.62 -19.18 -7.19
N GLU A 246 -1.48 -19.85 -7.17
CA GLU A 246 -1.35 -21.24 -7.62
C GLU A 246 -2.02 -22.22 -6.66
N HIS A 247 -1.83 -22.02 -5.34
CA HIS A 247 -2.36 -22.95 -4.33
C HIS A 247 -3.75 -22.58 -3.82
N PHE A 248 -4.12 -21.30 -3.83
CA PHE A 248 -5.37 -20.76 -3.31
C PHE A 248 -5.99 -19.74 -4.30
N PRO A 249 -6.39 -20.17 -5.51
CA PRO A 249 -6.82 -19.24 -6.57
C PRO A 249 -8.01 -18.35 -6.19
N GLY A 250 -8.94 -18.84 -5.37
CA GLY A 250 -10.10 -18.06 -4.89
C GLY A 250 -9.73 -16.92 -3.94
N LEU A 251 -8.64 -17.07 -3.20
CA LEU A 251 -8.23 -16.12 -2.16
C LEU A 251 -7.87 -14.74 -2.74
N ARG A 252 -7.49 -14.70 -4.03
CA ARG A 252 -7.23 -13.44 -4.73
C ARG A 252 -8.47 -12.53 -4.70
N GLU A 253 -9.63 -13.08 -5.01
CA GLU A 253 -10.88 -12.31 -5.09
C GLU A 253 -11.43 -12.04 -3.69
N ASP A 254 -11.35 -13.01 -2.77
CA ASP A 254 -11.82 -12.82 -1.39
C ASP A 254 -11.08 -11.66 -0.69
N LEU A 255 -9.78 -11.52 -0.93
CA LEU A 255 -8.99 -10.42 -0.36
C LEU A 255 -9.25 -9.05 -1.01
N LEU A 256 -10.05 -8.94 -2.07
CA LEU A 256 -10.58 -7.63 -2.49
C LEU A 256 -11.58 -7.07 -1.47
N LEU A 257 -12.20 -7.93 -0.66
CA LEU A 257 -13.09 -7.52 0.43
C LEU A 257 -12.32 -7.15 1.71
N HIS A 258 -11.02 -7.46 1.78
CA HIS A 258 -10.15 -7.11 2.89
C HIS A 258 -9.72 -5.65 2.82
N SER A 259 -10.59 -4.70 3.20
CA SER A 259 -10.37 -3.25 3.08
C SER A 259 -10.08 -2.78 1.64
N SER A 260 -9.73 -1.51 1.42
CA SER A 260 -9.41 -0.96 0.10
C SER A 260 -7.94 -1.14 -0.30
N ALA A 261 -7.62 -1.02 -1.58
CA ALA A 261 -6.26 -1.12 -2.13
C ALA A 261 -5.26 -0.20 -1.43
N ILE A 262 -5.66 1.04 -1.10
CA ILE A 262 -4.80 2.01 -0.42
C ILE A 262 -4.46 1.63 1.03
N LEU A 263 -5.27 0.76 1.65
CA LEU A 263 -4.98 0.14 2.94
C LEU A 263 -4.22 -1.17 2.76
N ARG A 264 -4.65 -2.06 1.85
CA ARG A 264 -3.97 -3.35 1.57
C ARG A 264 -2.52 -3.20 1.10
N ASN A 265 -2.19 -2.07 0.48
CA ASN A 265 -0.83 -1.71 0.07
C ASN A 265 0.13 -1.47 1.26
N LYS A 266 -0.40 -1.31 2.48
CA LYS A 266 0.40 -1.11 3.69
C LYS A 266 0.05 -2.08 4.80
N ALA A 267 -1.22 -2.41 4.99
CA ALA A 267 -1.66 -3.45 5.93
C ALA A 267 -0.91 -4.75 5.65
N THR A 268 -0.29 -5.31 6.68
CA THR A 268 0.51 -6.53 6.59
C THR A 268 -0.24 -7.72 7.17
N LEU A 269 0.02 -8.92 6.63
CA LEU A 269 -0.63 -10.14 7.10
C LEU A 269 -0.37 -10.38 8.59
N ALA A 270 0.90 -10.31 9.04
CA ALA A 270 1.24 -10.45 10.46
C ALA A 270 0.67 -9.32 11.32
N GLY A 271 0.63 -8.09 10.80
CA GLY A 271 -0.03 -6.97 11.47
C GLY A 271 -1.53 -7.22 11.71
N ASN A 272 -2.23 -7.86 10.75
CA ASN A 272 -3.63 -8.25 10.92
C ASN A 272 -3.79 -9.30 12.03
N ILE A 273 -2.89 -10.30 12.05
CA ILE A 273 -2.86 -11.39 13.04
C ILE A 273 -2.60 -10.83 14.45
N VAL A 274 -1.54 -10.04 14.63
CA VAL A 274 -1.13 -9.49 15.94
C VAL A 274 -2.11 -8.43 16.46
N ASN A 275 -2.85 -7.74 15.57
CA ASN A 275 -3.92 -6.85 15.99
C ASN A 275 -5.04 -7.60 16.76
N ALA A 276 -5.16 -8.93 16.60
CA ALA A 276 -6.10 -9.77 17.35
C ALA A 276 -7.54 -9.20 17.36
N SER A 277 -7.97 -8.66 16.22
CA SER A 277 -9.32 -8.16 16.04
C SER A 277 -10.29 -9.34 15.92
N PRO A 278 -11.43 -9.37 16.65
CA PRO A 278 -12.43 -10.42 16.49
C PRO A 278 -13.06 -10.50 15.09
N ILE A 279 -12.89 -9.44 14.28
CA ILE A 279 -13.38 -9.31 12.91
C ILE A 279 -12.23 -9.21 11.89
N GLY A 280 -11.07 -9.80 12.20
CA GLY A 280 -9.93 -9.80 11.28
C GLY A 280 -10.11 -10.81 10.15
N ASP A 281 -10.53 -10.37 8.97
CA ASP A 281 -10.84 -11.29 7.85
C ASP A 281 -9.66 -12.18 7.45
N ALA A 282 -8.44 -11.62 7.35
CA ALA A 282 -7.26 -12.41 7.00
C ALA A 282 -6.92 -13.44 8.09
N THR A 283 -7.16 -13.12 9.36
CA THR A 283 -7.00 -14.06 10.47
C THR A 283 -7.99 -15.23 10.34
N ILE A 284 -9.25 -14.96 10.03
CA ILE A 284 -10.29 -15.99 9.88
C ILE A 284 -9.92 -16.95 8.73
N ILE A 285 -9.47 -16.41 7.60
CA ILE A 285 -9.01 -17.21 6.46
C ILE A 285 -7.84 -18.11 6.87
N LEU A 286 -6.83 -17.57 7.57
CA LEU A 286 -5.65 -18.34 7.98
C LEU A 286 -5.97 -19.41 9.03
N LEU A 287 -6.92 -19.15 9.93
CA LEU A 287 -7.43 -20.15 10.87
C LEU A 287 -8.09 -21.32 10.13
N ALA A 288 -8.88 -21.04 9.09
CA ALA A 288 -9.50 -22.08 8.27
C ALA A 288 -8.48 -22.92 7.47
N LEU A 289 -7.29 -22.35 7.22
CA LEU A 289 -6.17 -23.03 6.55
C LEU A 289 -5.21 -23.73 7.53
N ASP A 290 -5.55 -23.80 8.82
CA ASP A 290 -4.71 -24.40 9.87
C ASP A 290 -3.28 -23.83 9.88
N ALA A 291 -3.17 -22.51 9.71
CA ALA A 291 -1.88 -21.83 9.66
C ALA A 291 -1.14 -21.92 11.01
N ALA A 292 0.19 -21.91 10.93
CA ALA A 292 1.07 -21.80 12.09
C ALA A 292 1.97 -20.56 11.99
N LEU A 293 2.30 -19.98 13.14
CA LEU A 293 3.16 -18.82 13.27
C LEU A 293 4.57 -19.28 13.66
N VAL A 294 5.58 -18.73 12.99
CA VAL A 294 6.98 -18.86 13.40
C VAL A 294 7.38 -17.57 14.08
N ILE A 295 7.49 -17.61 15.40
CA ILE A 295 7.79 -16.46 16.26
C ILE A 295 9.29 -16.49 16.59
N THR A 296 9.95 -15.34 16.45
CA THR A 296 11.38 -15.18 16.71
C THR A 296 11.60 -14.32 17.96
N ALA A 297 12.30 -14.86 18.95
CA ALA A 297 12.70 -14.13 20.14
C ALA A 297 13.88 -13.18 19.87
N ALA A 298 14.13 -12.27 20.81
CA ALA A 298 15.20 -11.27 20.70
C ALA A 298 16.62 -11.87 20.56
N ASP A 299 16.84 -13.08 21.08
CA ASP A 299 18.10 -13.84 20.96
C ASP A 299 18.19 -14.68 19.68
N GLY A 300 17.15 -14.64 18.84
CA GLY A 300 17.05 -15.38 17.58
C GLY A 300 16.47 -16.79 17.72
N ALA A 301 16.12 -17.25 18.93
CA ALA A 301 15.42 -18.50 19.12
C ALA A 301 14.05 -18.45 18.42
N LYS A 302 13.63 -19.56 17.83
CA LYS A 302 12.36 -19.67 17.11
C LYS A 302 11.45 -20.69 17.76
N ARG A 303 10.16 -20.37 17.81
CA ARG A 303 9.10 -21.30 18.19
C ARG A 303 7.98 -21.28 17.16
N GLU A 304 7.35 -22.42 16.97
CA GLU A 304 6.19 -22.56 16.10
C GLU A 304 4.93 -22.68 16.97
N VAL A 305 3.88 -21.92 16.64
CA VAL A 305 2.62 -21.87 17.38
C VAL A 305 1.46 -22.02 16.40
N PRO A 306 0.57 -23.01 16.55
CA PRO A 306 -0.67 -23.05 15.78
C PRO A 306 -1.46 -21.74 15.94
N LEU A 307 -1.95 -21.16 14.85
CA LEU A 307 -2.68 -19.87 14.92
C LEU A 307 -3.92 -19.97 15.81
N ALA A 308 -4.55 -21.15 15.89
CA ALA A 308 -5.69 -21.42 16.77
C ALA A 308 -5.35 -21.28 18.27
N GLU A 309 -4.08 -21.47 18.65
CA GLU A 309 -3.60 -21.36 20.04
C GLU A 309 -2.98 -19.99 20.35
N PHE A 310 -2.76 -19.16 19.33
CA PHE A 310 -2.08 -17.87 19.47
C PHE A 310 -2.92 -16.81 20.22
N TYR A 311 -4.25 -16.91 20.18
CA TYR A 311 -5.14 -15.91 20.77
C TYR A 311 -5.57 -16.31 22.18
N LEU A 312 -5.13 -15.53 23.17
CA LEU A 312 -5.40 -15.78 24.59
C LEU A 312 -6.69 -15.07 25.09
N GLY A 313 -7.31 -14.25 24.24
CA GLY A 313 -8.54 -13.53 24.54
C GLY A 313 -8.72 -12.28 23.68
N TYR A 314 -9.70 -11.45 24.02
CA TYR A 314 -9.98 -10.21 23.28
C TYR A 314 -8.75 -9.31 23.24
N LYS A 315 -8.22 -9.06 22.02
CA LYS A 315 -7.03 -8.24 21.77
C LYS A 315 -5.77 -8.71 22.54
N LYS A 316 -5.69 -10.00 22.88
CA LYS A 316 -4.57 -10.62 23.60
C LYS A 316 -3.97 -11.76 22.79
N THR A 317 -2.66 -11.74 22.65
CA THR A 317 -1.90 -12.75 21.91
C THR A 317 -0.91 -13.45 22.83
N ASP A 318 -0.41 -14.60 22.39
CA ASP A 318 0.68 -15.35 23.01
C ASP A 318 2.08 -14.76 22.70
N LEU A 319 2.14 -13.54 22.16
CA LEU A 319 3.42 -12.89 21.82
C LEU A 319 4.05 -12.30 23.10
N ALA A 320 5.24 -12.78 23.47
CA ALA A 320 5.98 -12.29 24.62
C ALA A 320 6.75 -11.00 24.31
N CYS A 321 7.23 -10.32 25.36
CA CYS A 321 8.03 -9.11 25.20
C CYS A 321 9.33 -9.41 24.44
N GLY A 322 9.58 -8.67 23.36
CA GLY A 322 10.77 -8.83 22.52
C GLY A 322 10.66 -9.93 21.47
N GLU A 323 9.51 -10.61 21.36
CA GLU A 323 9.23 -11.52 20.26
C GLU A 323 8.66 -10.76 19.05
N LEU A 324 8.94 -11.31 17.87
CA LEU A 324 8.44 -10.86 16.57
C LEU A 324 7.85 -12.03 15.78
#